data_AF-A0A934GLF3-F1
#
_entry.id   AF-A0A934GLF3-F1
#
_cell.length_a   1.000
_cell.length_b   1.000
_cell.length_c   1.000
_cell.angle_alpha   90.00
_cell.angle_beta   90.00
_cell.angle_gamma   90.00
#
_symmetry.space_group_name_H-M   'P 1'
#
loop_
_entity.id
_entity.type
_entity.pdbx_description
1 polymer ?
#
loop_
_entity_poly.entity_id
_entity_poly.type
_entity_poly.pdbx_seq_one_letter_code
_entity_poly.pdbx_strand_id
1 'polypeptide(L)'
;MDDLGKLDQFFLVLPEALRNAASSRQNIDQFGRGLSEVLGLEIGRSNPAPFPSDKGSVIARDFEPTIPALLPNEILQGWRGRVAAVNCRSNIRDAEHLLLTLGKQKMPSLGDDPDFVQCAAAVLGIAPQDLIRSHTLTPFFDTLGDLKQNKPGRAGRHLRAYQRRAPFRIDSKHALFCRQCVEEDLAFWKFSYWRCSHHLPGVHCCGTHATPLLSAGGHDSFERCPHHFLEATIEERTAPQSAAAAAILLRYAQIAAEILERAPTIDSSAASFILGQRAKVANLRISGAGSRTTLSTHIMETVPLAWLQETFPRVRWCQL
;
A
#
# COMPACT_ATOMS: atom_id res chain seq x y z
N MET A 1 -17.34 -34.48 -17.39
CA MET A 1 -18.31 -34.43 -16.27
C MET A 1 -17.77 -35.05 -14.97
N ASP A 2 -16.50 -35.48 -14.91
CA ASP A 2 -15.91 -36.13 -13.71
C ASP A 2 -15.12 -35.20 -12.75
N ASP A 3 -14.90 -33.93 -13.09
CA ASP A 3 -14.08 -33.03 -12.25
C ASP A 3 -14.85 -32.33 -11.13
N LEU A 4 -16.18 -32.26 -11.21
CA LEU A 4 -17.00 -31.67 -10.13
C LEU A 4 -17.09 -32.58 -8.89
N GLY A 5 -17.13 -33.90 -9.08
CA GLY A 5 -17.16 -34.86 -7.97
C GLY A 5 -15.86 -34.93 -7.16
N LYS A 6 -14.72 -34.54 -7.76
CA LYS A 6 -13.41 -34.51 -7.08
C LYS A 6 -13.22 -33.24 -6.24
N LEU A 7 -13.83 -32.12 -6.64
CA LEU A 7 -13.79 -30.87 -5.87
C LEU A 7 -14.59 -30.98 -4.57
N ASP A 8 -15.73 -31.67 -4.57
CA ASP A 8 -16.53 -31.86 -3.35
C ASP A 8 -15.82 -32.74 -2.30
N GLN A 9 -15.04 -33.73 -2.73
CA GLN A 9 -14.16 -34.48 -1.80
C GLN A 9 -13.03 -33.63 -1.24
N PHE A 10 -12.52 -32.65 -2.01
CA PHE A 10 -11.45 -31.76 -1.58
C PHE A 10 -11.89 -30.86 -0.42
N PHE A 11 -13.12 -30.36 -0.44
CA PHE A 11 -13.66 -29.51 0.63
C PHE A 11 -13.99 -30.25 1.92
N LEU A 12 -14.22 -31.57 1.87
CA LEU A 12 -14.49 -32.40 3.05
C LEU A 12 -13.20 -32.82 3.77
N VAL A 13 -12.11 -33.07 3.02
CA VAL A 13 -10.85 -33.60 3.57
C VAL A 13 -9.94 -32.50 4.13
N LEU A 14 -9.96 -31.31 3.53
CA LEU A 14 -9.05 -30.22 3.88
C LEU A 14 -9.18 -29.73 5.34
N PRO A 15 -10.40 -29.59 5.92
CA PRO A 15 -10.53 -29.15 7.32
C PRO A 15 -10.00 -30.17 8.33
N GLU A 16 -10.15 -31.47 8.05
CA GLU A 16 -9.63 -32.56 8.89
C GLU A 16 -8.09 -32.60 8.83
N ALA A 17 -7.52 -32.49 7.63
CA ALA A 17 -6.08 -32.46 7.42
C ALA A 17 -5.43 -31.25 8.11
N LEU A 18 -6.04 -30.06 8.00
CA LEU A 18 -5.56 -28.85 8.67
C LEU A 18 -5.62 -28.95 10.20
N ARG A 19 -6.67 -29.60 10.75
CA ARG A 19 -6.76 -29.86 12.20
C ARG A 19 -5.67 -30.83 12.67
N ASN A 20 -5.37 -31.88 11.90
CA ASN A 20 -4.32 -32.85 12.23
C ASN A 20 -2.90 -32.28 12.07
N ALA A 21 -2.68 -31.35 11.13
CA ALA A 21 -1.41 -30.65 10.96
C ALA A 21 -1.12 -29.68 12.13
N ALA A 22 -2.16 -29.00 12.61
CA ALA A 22 -2.06 -28.07 13.74
C ALA A 22 -1.70 -28.78 15.06
N SER A 23 -2.13 -30.03 15.25
CA SER A 23 -1.85 -30.82 16.45
C SER A 23 -0.51 -31.58 16.41
N SER A 24 0.06 -31.81 15.22
CA SER A 24 1.25 -32.67 15.03
C SER A 24 2.56 -31.91 14.76
N ARG A 25 2.57 -30.57 14.70
CA ARG A 25 3.73 -29.72 14.33
C ARG A 25 4.43 -30.17 13.03
N GLN A 26 3.68 -30.71 12.07
CA GLN A 26 4.22 -31.10 10.77
C GLN A 26 4.69 -29.88 9.97
N ASN A 27 5.79 -30.02 9.24
CA ASN A 27 6.22 -29.01 8.27
C ASN A 27 5.42 -29.12 6.96
N ILE A 28 5.49 -28.08 6.13
CA ILE A 28 4.67 -27.95 4.92
C ILE A 28 4.86 -29.11 3.92
N ASP A 29 6.07 -29.69 3.87
CA ASP A 29 6.38 -30.82 2.99
C ASP A 29 5.78 -32.14 3.52
N GLN A 30 5.76 -32.32 4.84
CA GLN A 30 5.10 -33.47 5.49
C GLN A 30 3.59 -33.38 5.33
N PHE A 31 3.02 -32.18 5.48
CA PHE A 31 1.61 -31.91 5.25
C PHE A 31 1.20 -32.20 3.81
N GLY A 32 1.98 -31.71 2.82
CA GLY A 32 1.71 -31.94 1.40
C GLY A 32 1.75 -33.42 1.00
N ARG A 33 2.65 -34.22 1.59
CA ARG A 33 2.69 -35.67 1.37
C ARG A 33 1.47 -36.38 1.95
N GLY A 34 1.09 -36.07 3.19
CA GLY A 34 -0.09 -36.68 3.82
C GLY A 34 -1.39 -36.32 3.09
N LEU A 35 -1.52 -35.07 2.61
CA LEU A 35 -2.67 -34.63 1.83
C LEU A 35 -2.79 -35.40 0.49
N SER A 36 -1.66 -35.66 -0.16
CA SER A 36 -1.65 -36.39 -1.45
C SER A 36 -2.02 -37.86 -1.27
N GLU A 37 -1.62 -38.48 -0.16
CA GLU A 37 -1.94 -39.87 0.18
C GLU A 37 -3.44 -40.04 0.50
N VAL A 38 -4.05 -39.11 1.25
CA VAL A 38 -5.48 -39.13 1.58
C VAL A 38 -6.36 -38.87 0.34
N LEU A 39 -5.89 -38.05 -0.60
CA LEU A 39 -6.61 -37.75 -1.83
C LEU A 39 -6.40 -38.79 -2.94
N GLY A 40 -5.63 -39.86 -2.70
CA GLY A 40 -5.30 -40.87 -3.72
C GLY A 40 -4.54 -40.30 -4.91
N LEU A 41 -3.85 -39.17 -4.72
CA LEU A 41 -3.07 -38.51 -5.76
C LEU A 41 -1.68 -39.13 -5.75
N GLU A 42 -1.41 -40.04 -6.69
CA GLU A 42 -0.05 -40.48 -6.94
C GLU A 42 0.78 -39.26 -7.36
N ILE A 43 1.68 -38.79 -6.50
CA ILE A 43 2.76 -37.90 -6.92
C ILE A 43 3.73 -38.78 -7.73
N GLY A 44 3.34 -39.11 -8.95
CA GLY A 44 4.25 -39.65 -9.94
C GLY A 44 5.36 -38.64 -10.12
N ARG A 45 6.60 -39.04 -9.82
CA ARG A 45 7.79 -38.36 -10.35
C ARG A 45 7.82 -38.59 -11.86
N SER A 46 6.95 -37.93 -12.60
CA SER A 46 7.18 -37.74 -14.03
C SER A 46 8.28 -36.69 -14.13
N ASN A 47 9.53 -37.14 -14.23
CA ASN A 47 10.53 -36.32 -14.88
C ASN A 47 10.00 -36.06 -16.30
N PRO A 48 9.65 -34.82 -16.68
CA PRO A 48 9.42 -34.56 -18.09
C PRO A 48 10.69 -34.96 -18.82
N ALA A 49 10.53 -35.74 -19.89
CA ALA A 49 11.64 -36.03 -20.80
C ALA A 49 12.37 -34.71 -21.10
N PRO A 50 13.71 -34.69 -21.09
CA PRO A 50 14.44 -33.48 -21.40
C PRO A 50 13.96 -32.99 -22.76
N PHE A 51 13.47 -31.74 -22.79
CA PHE A 51 13.23 -31.04 -24.05
C PHE A 51 14.46 -31.26 -24.94
N PRO A 52 14.29 -31.58 -26.23
CA PRO A 52 15.43 -31.71 -27.13
C PRO A 52 16.26 -30.46 -26.97
N SER A 53 17.53 -30.64 -26.58
CA SER A 53 18.51 -29.57 -26.50
C SER A 53 18.79 -29.14 -27.92
N ASP A 54 17.91 -28.29 -28.45
CA ASP A 54 18.18 -27.57 -29.66
C ASP A 54 19.31 -26.60 -29.31
N LYS A 55 20.55 -27.07 -29.53
CA LYS A 55 21.75 -26.24 -29.61
C LYS A 55 21.74 -25.43 -30.92
N GLY A 56 20.57 -25.14 -31.47
CA GLY A 56 20.36 -23.96 -32.28
C GLY A 56 20.35 -22.76 -31.35
N SER A 57 21.37 -21.92 -31.52
CA SER A 57 21.40 -20.53 -31.06
C SER A 57 20.08 -19.84 -31.43
N VAL A 58 19.06 -19.95 -30.59
CA VAL A 58 17.99 -18.96 -30.51
C VAL A 58 18.72 -17.74 -29.98
N ILE A 59 19.03 -16.83 -30.90
CA ILE A 59 19.62 -15.53 -30.64
C ILE A 59 18.97 -15.03 -29.35
N ALA A 60 19.74 -15.01 -28.25
CA ALA A 60 19.36 -14.31 -27.05
C ALA A 60 19.20 -12.87 -27.52
N ARG A 61 17.98 -12.50 -27.90
CA ARG A 61 17.66 -11.10 -28.13
C ARG A 61 18.04 -10.44 -26.84
N ASP A 62 18.98 -9.49 -26.92
CA ASP A 62 19.30 -8.60 -25.83
C ASP A 62 17.96 -8.03 -25.33
N PHE A 63 17.43 -8.62 -24.26
CA PHE A 63 16.17 -8.19 -23.69
C PHE A 63 16.48 -6.89 -22.97
N GLU A 64 16.25 -5.79 -23.66
CA GLU A 64 16.36 -4.47 -23.06
C GLU A 64 15.16 -4.27 -22.13
N PRO A 65 15.39 -4.13 -20.81
CA PRO A 65 14.29 -4.02 -19.87
C PRO A 65 13.52 -2.71 -20.10
N THR A 66 12.20 -2.80 -20.14
CA THR A 66 11.34 -1.63 -20.31
C THR A 66 11.08 -0.97 -18.97
N ILE A 67 11.38 0.31 -18.85
CA ILE A 67 11.13 1.09 -17.63
C ILE A 67 9.97 2.04 -17.89
N PRO A 68 8.77 1.78 -17.33
CA PRO A 68 7.63 2.65 -17.52
C PRO A 68 7.86 4.01 -16.83
N ALA A 69 7.41 5.09 -17.48
CA ALA A 69 7.39 6.40 -16.86
C ALA A 69 6.46 6.40 -15.63
N LEU A 70 6.85 7.19 -14.63
CA LEU A 70 6.04 7.49 -13.46
C LEU A 70 4.86 8.39 -13.85
N LEU A 71 3.70 8.14 -13.26
CA LEU A 71 2.51 8.95 -13.46
C LEU A 71 2.28 9.93 -12.30
N PRO A 72 1.59 11.06 -12.53
CA PRO A 72 1.24 11.99 -11.47
C PRO A 72 0.47 11.30 -10.34
N ASN A 73 0.88 11.54 -9.09
CA ASN A 73 0.31 10.91 -7.90
C ASN A 73 0.49 9.38 -7.86
N GLU A 74 1.30 8.74 -8.72
CA GLU A 74 1.51 7.30 -8.66
C GLU A 74 2.35 6.89 -7.45
N ILE A 75 1.90 5.91 -6.68
CA ILE A 75 2.67 5.39 -5.54
C ILE A 75 3.76 4.42 -6.02
N LEU A 76 4.96 4.53 -5.43
CA LEU A 76 6.16 3.79 -5.84
C LEU A 76 5.97 2.28 -5.84
N GLN A 77 5.17 1.75 -4.91
CA GLN A 77 4.80 0.35 -4.80
C GLN A 77 3.99 -0.11 -6.02
N GLY A 78 3.04 0.71 -6.48
CA GLY A 78 2.27 0.44 -7.69
C GLY A 78 3.12 0.52 -8.96
N TRP A 79 4.04 1.48 -9.02
CA TRP A 79 5.00 1.57 -10.14
C TRP A 79 5.90 0.33 -10.22
N ARG A 80 6.36 -0.21 -9.09
CA ARG A 80 7.10 -1.50 -9.06
C ARG A 80 6.31 -2.65 -9.67
N GLY A 81 5.01 -2.74 -9.39
CA GLY A 81 4.13 -3.72 -10.03
C GLY A 81 4.05 -3.54 -11.54
N ARG A 82 3.98 -2.29 -12.03
CA ARG A 82 4.03 -2.01 -13.48
C ARG A 82 5.36 -2.40 -14.10
N VAL A 83 6.48 -2.12 -13.44
CA VAL A 83 7.81 -2.58 -13.90
C VAL A 83 7.84 -4.10 -14.01
N ALA A 84 7.28 -4.82 -13.03
CA ALA A 84 7.17 -6.27 -13.09
C ALA A 84 6.34 -6.72 -14.31
N ALA A 85 5.13 -6.15 -14.47
CA ALA A 85 4.20 -6.51 -15.53
C ALA A 85 4.78 -6.30 -16.94
N VAL A 86 5.36 -5.13 -17.22
CA VAL A 86 5.90 -4.81 -18.57
C VAL A 86 7.17 -5.60 -18.91
N ASN A 87 7.86 -6.15 -17.90
CA ASN A 87 9.04 -6.99 -18.08
C ASN A 87 8.75 -8.49 -17.89
N CYS A 88 7.47 -8.89 -17.89
CA CYS A 88 7.03 -10.27 -17.71
C CYS A 88 7.66 -10.94 -16.47
N ARG A 89 7.82 -10.19 -15.37
CA ARG A 89 8.33 -10.70 -14.10
C ARG A 89 7.19 -11.25 -13.27
N SER A 90 7.43 -12.38 -12.61
CA SER A 90 6.41 -13.11 -11.87
C SER A 90 5.99 -12.42 -10.58
N ASN A 91 6.78 -11.49 -10.06
CA ASN A 91 6.52 -10.78 -8.81
C ASN A 91 7.33 -9.46 -8.75
N ILE A 92 7.00 -8.63 -7.77
CA ILE A 92 7.67 -7.35 -7.54
C ILE A 92 9.15 -7.50 -7.15
N ARG A 93 9.57 -8.58 -6.48
CA ARG A 93 10.98 -8.77 -6.05
C ARG A 93 11.91 -8.93 -7.25
N ASP A 94 11.46 -9.63 -8.27
CA ASP A 94 12.21 -9.77 -9.53
C ASP A 94 12.37 -8.40 -10.23
N ALA A 95 11.34 -7.56 -10.19
CA ALA A 95 11.42 -6.18 -10.68
C ALA A 95 12.37 -5.31 -9.84
N GLU A 96 12.44 -5.51 -8.52
CA GLU A 96 13.42 -4.83 -7.68
C GLU A 96 14.85 -5.25 -8.03
N HIS A 97 15.11 -6.55 -8.17
CA HIS A 97 16.43 -7.06 -8.56
C HIS A 97 16.87 -6.49 -9.92
N LEU A 98 15.94 -6.42 -10.87
CA LEU A 98 16.17 -5.77 -12.16
C LEU A 98 16.57 -4.30 -12.00
N LEU A 99 15.79 -3.51 -11.25
CA LEU A 99 16.05 -2.08 -11.03
C LEU A 99 17.36 -1.82 -10.28
N LEU A 100 17.69 -2.65 -9.29
CA LEU A 100 18.97 -2.58 -8.57
C LEU A 100 20.15 -2.84 -9.51
N THR A 101 20.01 -3.80 -10.42
CA THR A 101 21.06 -4.14 -11.39
C THR A 101 21.26 -3.01 -12.40
N LEU A 102 20.18 -2.52 -13.00
CA LEU A 102 20.22 -1.42 -13.97
C LEU A 102 20.68 -0.11 -13.34
N GLY A 103 20.26 0.19 -12.11
CA GLY A 103 20.67 1.39 -11.39
C GLY A 103 22.17 1.45 -11.16
N LYS A 104 22.78 0.32 -10.72
CA LYS A 104 24.23 0.21 -10.54
C LYS A 104 25.00 0.35 -11.85
N GLN A 105 24.49 -0.21 -12.94
CA GLN A 105 25.10 -0.08 -14.27
C GLN A 105 25.04 1.37 -14.78
N LYS A 106 23.89 2.02 -14.62
CA LYS A 106 23.66 3.38 -15.12
C LYS A 106 24.37 4.45 -14.29
N MET A 107 24.57 4.20 -13.00
CA MET A 107 25.26 5.13 -12.10
C MET A 107 26.25 4.38 -11.18
N PRO A 108 27.46 4.04 -11.68
CA PRO A 108 28.49 3.35 -10.90
C PRO A 108 28.96 4.11 -9.65
N SER A 109 28.72 5.42 -9.58
CA SER A 109 29.07 6.28 -8.44
C SER A 109 28.14 6.12 -7.22
N LEU A 110 27.07 5.33 -7.31
CA LEU A 110 26.12 5.09 -6.22
C LEU A 110 26.73 4.35 -5.00
N GLY A 111 27.98 3.90 -5.11
CA GLY A 111 28.70 3.18 -4.05
C GLY A 111 28.36 1.69 -3.99
N ASP A 112 28.88 0.99 -2.98
CA ASP A 112 28.82 -0.48 -2.93
C ASP A 112 27.45 -1.04 -2.53
N ASP A 113 26.65 -0.28 -1.78
CA ASP A 113 25.34 -0.71 -1.24
C ASP A 113 24.26 0.37 -1.42
N PRO A 114 23.89 0.70 -2.67
CA PRO A 114 22.81 1.63 -2.93
C PRO A 114 21.47 1.02 -2.56
N ASP A 115 20.59 1.87 -2.01
CA ASP A 115 19.22 1.45 -1.77
C ASP A 115 18.36 1.46 -3.04
N PHE A 116 17.17 0.87 -2.94
CA PHE A 116 16.26 0.77 -4.07
C PHE A 116 15.91 2.14 -4.66
N VAL A 117 15.68 3.15 -3.82
CA VAL A 117 15.23 4.48 -4.29
C VAL A 117 16.32 5.12 -5.12
N GLN A 118 17.58 5.01 -4.68
CA GLN A 118 18.73 5.50 -5.44
C GLN A 118 18.83 4.83 -6.82
N CYS A 119 18.74 3.49 -6.87
CA CYS A 119 18.78 2.75 -8.13
C CYS A 119 17.59 3.08 -9.03
N ALA A 120 16.36 3.10 -8.50
CA ALA A 120 15.17 3.43 -9.26
C ALA A 120 15.24 4.85 -9.85
N ALA A 121 15.67 5.82 -9.05
CA ALA A 121 15.86 7.21 -9.50
C ALA A 121 16.94 7.31 -10.61
N ALA A 122 18.05 6.59 -10.47
CA ALA A 122 19.09 6.53 -11.51
C ALA A 122 18.55 5.95 -12.83
N VAL A 123 17.78 4.86 -12.76
CA VAL A 123 17.14 4.25 -13.94
C VAL A 123 16.16 5.22 -14.59
N LEU A 124 15.34 5.92 -13.79
CA LEU A 124 14.38 6.93 -14.24
C LEU A 124 15.02 8.24 -14.71
N GLY A 125 16.30 8.48 -14.39
CA GLY A 125 16.99 9.73 -14.71
C GLY A 125 16.49 10.93 -13.90
N ILE A 126 15.97 10.70 -12.69
CA ILE A 126 15.48 11.76 -11.78
C ILE A 126 16.28 11.74 -10.48
N ALA A 127 16.15 12.79 -9.66
CA ALA A 127 16.81 12.80 -8.37
C ALA A 127 16.06 11.92 -7.34
N PRO A 128 16.76 11.21 -6.43
CA PRO A 128 16.12 10.38 -5.41
C PRO A 128 15.12 11.15 -4.55
N GLN A 129 15.40 12.42 -4.24
CA GLN A 129 14.48 13.27 -3.50
C GLN A 129 13.18 13.55 -4.25
N ASP A 130 13.20 13.63 -5.58
CA ASP A 130 11.99 13.87 -6.37
C ASP A 130 11.11 12.63 -6.41
N LEU A 131 11.74 11.45 -6.48
CA LEU A 131 11.07 10.16 -6.38
C LEU A 131 10.38 10.01 -5.01
N ILE A 132 11.11 10.30 -3.91
CA ILE A 132 10.55 10.27 -2.56
C ILE A 132 9.40 11.27 -2.44
N ARG A 133 9.61 12.51 -2.89
CA ARG A 133 8.64 13.60 -2.75
C ARG A 133 7.33 13.31 -3.48
N SER A 134 7.40 12.77 -4.70
CA SER A 134 6.22 12.71 -5.59
C SER A 134 5.54 11.35 -5.58
N HIS A 135 6.24 10.28 -5.19
CA HIS A 135 5.77 8.91 -5.35
C HIS A 135 5.77 8.09 -4.05
N THR A 136 5.92 8.74 -2.89
CA THR A 136 5.85 8.08 -1.58
C THR A 136 4.98 8.86 -0.61
N LEU A 137 4.67 8.29 0.55
CA LEU A 137 3.95 8.99 1.62
C LEU A 137 4.89 9.74 2.59
N THR A 138 6.20 9.72 2.34
CA THR A 138 7.20 10.35 3.22
C THR A 138 6.91 11.83 3.49
N PRO A 139 6.59 12.69 2.49
CA PRO A 139 6.34 14.10 2.75
C PRO A 139 5.22 14.35 3.75
N PHE A 140 4.14 13.57 3.68
CA PHE A 140 3.04 13.65 4.64
C PHE A 140 3.50 13.31 6.06
N PHE A 141 4.28 12.25 6.23
CA PHE A 141 4.77 11.83 7.55
C PHE A 141 5.82 12.77 8.12
N ASP A 142 6.68 13.34 7.29
CA ASP A 142 7.74 14.26 7.72
C ASP A 142 7.15 15.59 8.17
N THR A 143 6.20 16.17 7.43
CA THR A 143 5.45 17.37 7.84
C THR A 143 4.82 17.22 9.22
N LEU A 144 4.33 16.02 9.57
CA LEU A 144 3.71 15.75 10.87
C LEU A 144 4.70 15.21 11.92
N GLY A 145 5.92 14.85 11.50
CA GLY A 145 6.97 14.29 12.33
C GLY A 145 7.57 15.31 13.29
N ASP A 146 7.80 16.53 12.80
CA ASP A 146 8.41 17.64 13.54
C ASP A 146 7.51 18.18 14.66
N LEU A 147 6.21 17.86 14.63
CA LEU A 147 5.29 18.15 15.73
C LEU A 147 5.63 17.35 17.01
N LYS A 148 6.47 16.31 16.91
CA LYS A 148 6.95 15.54 18.06
C LYS A 148 8.32 16.05 18.49
N GLN A 149 8.33 17.15 19.24
CA GLN A 149 9.54 17.81 19.76
C GLN A 149 10.49 16.95 20.63
N ASN A 150 10.17 15.68 20.93
CA ASN A 150 10.82 14.92 22.02
C ASN A 150 11.26 13.48 21.66
N LYS A 151 11.62 13.17 20.41
CA LYS A 151 12.30 11.88 20.14
C LYS A 151 13.80 12.09 19.95
N PRO A 152 14.67 11.47 20.78
CA PRO A 152 16.10 11.48 20.50
C PRO A 152 16.30 10.93 19.09
N GLY A 153 17.10 11.64 18.29
CA GLY A 153 17.39 11.26 16.91
C GLY A 153 17.85 9.80 16.83
N ARG A 154 17.36 9.05 15.84
CA ARG A 154 17.86 7.68 15.62
C ARG A 154 19.31 7.79 15.16
N ALA A 155 20.26 7.26 15.92
CA ALA A 155 21.67 7.32 15.56
C ALA A 155 22.07 6.27 14.50
N GLY A 156 22.97 6.66 13.59
CA GLY A 156 23.74 5.75 12.72
C GLY A 156 22.92 4.78 11.88
N ARG A 157 23.19 3.47 12.05
CA ARG A 157 22.60 2.36 11.26
C ARG A 157 21.07 2.31 11.33
N HIS A 158 20.47 2.73 12.46
CA HIS A 158 19.02 2.78 12.63
C HIS A 158 18.36 3.88 11.78
N LEU A 159 19.06 4.98 11.53
CA LEU A 159 18.57 6.04 10.64
C LEU A 159 18.59 5.58 9.19
N ARG A 160 19.69 4.98 8.74
CA ARG A 160 19.80 4.43 7.37
C ARG A 160 18.74 3.36 7.10
N ALA A 161 18.57 2.42 8.02
CA ALA A 161 17.53 1.39 7.90
C ALA A 161 16.11 1.97 7.88
N TYR A 162 15.87 3.05 8.64
CA TYR A 162 14.59 3.78 8.60
C TYR A 162 14.40 4.49 7.26
N GLN A 163 15.40 5.21 6.76
CA GLN A 163 15.35 5.91 5.47
C GLN A 163 15.11 4.96 4.30
N ARG A 164 15.68 3.74 4.33
CA ARG A 164 15.42 2.70 3.31
C ARG A 164 13.98 2.17 3.32
N ARG A 165 13.31 2.19 4.48
CA ARG A 165 11.96 1.63 4.66
C ARG A 165 10.84 2.68 4.59
N ALA A 166 11.13 3.92 4.98
CA ALA A 166 10.15 5.00 5.07
C ALA A 166 9.41 5.28 3.74
N PRO A 167 10.09 5.30 2.57
CA PRO A 167 9.44 5.42 1.26
C PRO A 167 8.36 4.36 0.99
N PHE A 168 8.50 3.18 1.60
CA PHE A 168 7.58 2.06 1.40
C PHE A 168 6.49 1.96 2.45
N ARG A 169 6.45 2.89 3.41
CA ARG A 169 5.47 2.86 4.48
C ARG A 169 4.08 3.18 3.95
N ILE A 170 3.18 2.22 4.08
CA ILE A 170 1.73 2.36 3.88
C ILE A 170 1.08 1.91 5.18
N ASP A 171 0.26 2.77 5.79
CA ASP A 171 -0.39 2.46 7.07
C ASP A 171 -1.70 1.64 6.88
N SER A 172 -2.22 1.55 5.65
CA SER A 172 -3.35 0.68 5.30
C SER A 172 -2.92 -0.78 5.11
N LYS A 173 -3.72 -1.72 5.60
CA LYS A 173 -3.53 -3.17 5.38
C LYS A 173 -3.74 -3.60 3.94
N HIS A 174 -4.49 -2.80 3.18
CA HIS A 174 -4.94 -3.09 1.83
C HIS A 174 -4.58 -1.93 0.90
N ALA A 175 -4.39 -2.24 -0.39
CA ALA A 175 -4.22 -1.21 -1.40
C ALA A 175 -5.58 -0.58 -1.72
N LEU A 176 -5.64 0.74 -1.76
CA LEU A 176 -6.90 1.49 -1.87
C LEU A 176 -7.02 2.17 -3.24
N PHE A 177 -8.21 2.11 -3.83
CA PHE A 177 -8.49 2.73 -5.12
C PHE A 177 -9.90 3.32 -5.20
N CYS A 178 -10.12 4.16 -6.20
CA CYS A 178 -11.44 4.73 -6.50
C CYS A 178 -11.87 4.21 -7.87
N ARG A 179 -13.11 3.73 -7.99
CA ARG A 179 -13.64 3.23 -9.28
C ARG A 179 -13.62 4.30 -10.37
N GLN A 180 -14.03 5.53 -10.07
CA GLN A 180 -14.06 6.63 -11.05
C GLN A 180 -12.64 7.00 -11.51
N CYS A 181 -11.67 7.08 -10.58
CA CYS A 181 -10.25 7.23 -10.93
C CYS A 181 -9.76 6.14 -11.90
N VAL A 182 -10.19 4.89 -11.69
CA VAL A 182 -9.82 3.77 -12.55
C VAL A 182 -10.45 3.90 -13.94
N GLU A 183 -11.73 4.26 -14.02
CA GLU A 183 -12.44 4.50 -15.28
C GLU A 183 -11.79 5.62 -16.10
N GLU A 184 -11.45 6.74 -15.45
CA GLU A 184 -10.71 7.86 -16.06
C GLU A 184 -9.34 7.43 -16.58
N ASP A 185 -8.58 6.67 -15.78
CA ASP A 185 -7.26 6.17 -16.18
C ASP A 185 -7.36 5.22 -17.38
N LEU A 186 -8.34 4.32 -17.40
CA LEU A 186 -8.56 3.41 -18.51
C LEU A 186 -8.97 4.15 -19.78
N ALA A 187 -9.78 5.20 -19.66
CA ALA A 187 -10.15 6.05 -20.79
C ALA A 187 -8.93 6.78 -21.37
N PHE A 188 -8.08 7.36 -20.51
CA PHE A 188 -6.97 8.22 -20.91
C PHE A 188 -5.65 7.45 -21.16
N TRP A 189 -5.15 6.73 -20.16
CA TRP A 189 -3.86 6.03 -20.17
C TRP A 189 -3.92 4.61 -20.73
N LYS A 190 -5.13 4.02 -20.86
CA LYS A 190 -5.38 2.62 -21.24
C LYS A 190 -4.98 1.58 -20.19
N PHE A 191 -4.56 2.03 -19.01
CA PHE A 191 -4.34 1.23 -17.82
C PHE A 191 -4.57 2.14 -16.60
N SER A 192 -4.87 1.54 -15.46
CA SER A 192 -5.01 2.27 -14.20
C SER A 192 -3.80 2.14 -13.30
N TYR A 193 -3.63 3.05 -12.35
CA TYR A 193 -2.49 3.04 -11.43
C TYR A 193 -2.86 3.45 -10.00
N TRP A 194 -2.05 3.00 -9.05
CA TRP A 194 -2.26 3.24 -7.62
C TRP A 194 -1.86 4.67 -7.25
N ARG A 195 -2.78 5.43 -6.63
CA ARG A 195 -2.53 6.83 -6.24
C ARG A 195 -1.97 6.93 -4.82
N CYS A 196 -0.98 7.78 -4.58
CA CYS A 196 -0.44 8.09 -3.25
C CYS A 196 -1.54 8.63 -2.33
N SER A 197 -2.36 9.56 -2.83
CA SER A 197 -3.43 10.21 -2.08
C SER A 197 -4.45 9.23 -1.47
N HIS A 198 -4.70 8.09 -2.13
CA HIS A 198 -5.60 7.06 -1.62
C HIS A 198 -5.03 6.27 -0.45
N HIS A 199 -3.71 6.31 -0.24
CA HIS A 199 -3.02 5.53 0.80
C HIS A 199 -2.65 6.37 2.02
N LEU A 200 -3.03 7.65 2.04
CA LEU A 200 -2.81 8.53 3.18
C LEU A 200 -3.59 8.03 4.41
N PRO A 201 -3.00 8.07 5.62
CA PRO A 201 -3.69 7.67 6.85
C PRO A 201 -5.02 8.39 7.01
N GLY A 202 -6.09 7.66 7.36
CA GLY A 202 -7.44 8.21 7.54
C GLY A 202 -8.17 8.63 6.27
N VAL A 203 -7.59 8.47 5.08
CA VAL A 203 -8.29 8.76 3.83
C VAL A 203 -9.14 7.55 3.44
N HIS A 204 -10.47 7.67 3.61
CA HIS A 204 -11.45 6.63 3.29
C HIS A 204 -12.30 6.96 2.05
N CYS A 205 -12.13 8.15 1.49
CA CYS A 205 -12.82 8.59 0.28
C CYS A 205 -11.84 9.25 -0.68
N CYS A 206 -12.16 9.22 -1.97
CA CYS A 206 -11.39 9.93 -2.98
C CYS A 206 -11.60 11.45 -2.80
N GLY A 207 -10.52 12.21 -2.66
CA GLY A 207 -10.58 13.67 -2.54
C GLY A 207 -11.12 14.37 -3.79
N THR A 208 -11.02 13.73 -4.95
CA THR A 208 -11.48 14.24 -6.25
C THR A 208 -12.93 13.85 -6.52
N HIS A 209 -13.26 12.56 -6.42
CA HIS A 209 -14.59 12.03 -6.78
C HIS A 209 -15.59 11.99 -5.63
N ALA A 210 -15.14 12.26 -4.40
CA ALA A 210 -15.96 12.23 -3.18
C ALA A 210 -16.68 10.89 -2.92
N THR A 211 -16.20 9.78 -3.50
CA THR A 211 -16.72 8.43 -3.26
C THR A 211 -15.88 7.67 -2.26
N PRO A 212 -16.44 6.69 -1.53
CA PRO A 212 -15.66 5.75 -0.72
C PRO A 212 -14.54 5.08 -1.54
N LEU A 213 -13.41 4.81 -0.89
CA LEU A 213 -12.34 4.03 -1.47
C LEU A 213 -12.63 2.54 -1.34
N LEU A 214 -12.29 1.83 -2.40
CA LEU A 214 -12.37 0.40 -2.57
C LEU A 214 -11.05 -0.23 -2.12
N SER A 215 -11.15 -1.37 -1.44
CA SER A 215 -10.02 -2.13 -0.94
C SER A 215 -9.68 -3.31 -1.87
N ALA A 216 -8.46 -3.38 -2.38
CA ALA A 216 -7.96 -4.59 -3.02
C ALA A 216 -7.47 -5.58 -1.97
N GLY A 217 -8.04 -6.78 -2.00
CA GLY A 217 -7.66 -7.88 -1.12
C GLY A 217 -6.30 -8.48 -1.50
N GLY A 218 -5.59 -8.99 -0.48
CA GLY A 218 -4.34 -9.72 -0.66
C GLY A 218 -3.07 -8.88 -0.44
N HIS A 219 -2.01 -9.54 0.02
CA HIS A 219 -0.72 -8.92 0.31
C HIS A 219 0.00 -8.39 -0.94
N ASP A 220 -0.33 -8.95 -2.11
CA ASP A 220 0.34 -8.69 -3.38
C ASP A 220 -0.48 -7.76 -4.29
N SER A 221 -1.38 -6.96 -3.71
CA SER A 221 -2.29 -6.08 -4.47
C SER A 221 -1.56 -5.11 -5.40
N PHE A 222 -0.36 -4.66 -5.01
CA PHE A 222 0.46 -3.74 -5.82
C PHE A 222 1.11 -4.41 -7.03
N GLU A 223 1.13 -5.74 -7.13
CA GLU A 223 1.69 -6.46 -8.29
C GLU A 223 0.83 -6.29 -9.54
N ARG A 224 -0.44 -5.87 -9.37
CA ARG A 224 -1.39 -5.65 -10.44
C ARG A 224 -1.93 -4.22 -10.40
N CYS A 225 -2.36 -3.72 -11.56
CA CYS A 225 -3.05 -2.43 -11.64
C CYS A 225 -4.45 -2.48 -10.99
N PRO A 226 -4.97 -1.36 -10.46
CA PRO A 226 -6.26 -1.32 -9.76
C PRO A 226 -7.46 -1.88 -10.54
N HIS A 227 -7.53 -1.72 -11.86
CA HIS A 227 -8.66 -2.21 -12.68
C HIS A 227 -8.82 -3.73 -12.63
N HIS A 228 -7.75 -4.46 -12.32
CA HIS A 228 -7.81 -5.91 -12.12
C HIS A 228 -8.62 -6.33 -10.88
N PHE A 229 -8.97 -5.38 -10.02
CA PHE A 229 -9.72 -5.62 -8.78
C PHE A 229 -11.16 -5.09 -8.84
N LEU A 230 -11.63 -4.57 -9.98
CA LEU A 230 -12.99 -4.03 -10.10
C LEU A 230 -14.09 -5.07 -9.87
N GLU A 231 -13.81 -6.33 -10.24
CA GLU A 231 -14.76 -7.45 -10.17
C GLU A 231 -14.54 -8.36 -8.94
N ALA A 232 -13.44 -8.19 -8.21
CA ALA A 232 -13.20 -8.94 -6.98
C ALA A 232 -14.21 -8.52 -5.90
N THR A 233 -14.46 -9.35 -4.88
CA THR A 233 -15.26 -8.93 -3.72
C THR A 233 -14.51 -7.82 -2.98
N ILE A 234 -15.01 -6.59 -3.08
CA ILE A 234 -14.38 -5.41 -2.50
C ILE A 234 -15.03 -5.12 -1.15
N GLU A 235 -14.22 -5.03 -0.09
CA GLU A 235 -14.65 -4.38 1.14
C GLU A 235 -14.63 -2.86 0.92
N GLU A 236 -15.81 -2.23 0.87
CA GLU A 236 -15.91 -0.79 0.98
C GLU A 236 -15.52 -0.36 2.39
N ARG A 237 -14.62 0.63 2.48
CA ARG A 237 -14.34 1.25 3.78
C ARG A 237 -15.60 1.89 4.34
N THR A 238 -15.72 1.92 5.66
CA THR A 238 -16.92 2.40 6.37
C THR A 238 -17.44 3.71 5.78
N ALA A 239 -18.63 3.64 5.18
CA ALA A 239 -19.29 4.79 4.60
C ALA A 239 -19.65 5.81 5.71
N PRO A 240 -19.63 7.12 5.41
CA PRO A 240 -20.12 8.12 6.33
C PRO A 240 -21.61 7.89 6.64
N GLN A 241 -21.97 7.98 7.92
CA GLN A 241 -23.35 7.77 8.39
C GLN A 241 -24.25 9.01 8.23
N SER A 242 -23.66 10.17 7.91
CA SER A 242 -24.38 11.43 7.73
C SER A 242 -23.67 12.33 6.70
N ALA A 243 -24.39 13.29 6.14
CA ALA A 243 -23.82 14.30 5.25
C ALA A 243 -22.72 15.13 5.94
N ALA A 244 -22.87 15.42 7.24
CA ALA A 244 -21.86 16.11 8.04
C ALA A 244 -20.58 15.27 8.16
N ALA A 245 -20.72 13.95 8.43
CA ALA A 245 -19.58 13.03 8.44
C ALA A 245 -18.88 13.00 7.08
N ALA A 246 -19.65 12.88 5.99
CA ALA A 246 -19.12 12.86 4.63
C ALA A 246 -18.31 14.13 4.31
N ALA A 247 -18.83 15.30 4.68
CA ALA A 247 -18.16 16.58 4.49
C ALA A 247 -16.82 16.67 5.26
N ILE A 248 -16.79 16.20 6.52
CA ILE A 248 -15.56 16.17 7.33
C ILE A 248 -14.53 15.21 6.72
N LEU A 249 -14.93 14.00 6.35
CA LEU A 249 -14.03 13.00 5.78
C LEU A 249 -13.46 13.43 4.43
N LEU A 250 -14.29 14.04 3.56
CA LEU A 250 -13.84 14.61 2.30
C LEU A 250 -12.86 15.76 2.53
N ARG A 251 -13.19 16.67 3.46
CA ARG A 251 -12.31 17.80 3.79
C ARG A 251 -10.97 17.31 4.34
N TYR A 252 -10.99 16.27 5.17
CA TYR A 252 -9.78 15.62 5.67
C TYR A 252 -8.94 15.04 4.53
N ALA A 253 -9.55 14.29 3.61
CA ALA A 253 -8.86 13.71 2.45
C ALA A 253 -8.17 14.78 1.57
N GLN A 254 -8.85 15.90 1.34
CA GLN A 254 -8.30 17.04 0.59
C GLN A 254 -7.11 17.68 1.31
N ILE A 255 -7.23 17.96 2.61
CA ILE A 255 -6.13 18.52 3.41
C ILE A 255 -4.93 17.57 3.44
N ALA A 256 -5.16 16.27 3.62
CA ALA A 256 -4.10 15.28 3.64
C ALA A 256 -3.36 15.21 2.29
N ALA A 257 -4.10 15.26 1.17
CA ALA A 257 -3.53 15.31 -0.17
C ALA A 257 -2.73 16.61 -0.41
N GLU A 258 -3.24 17.77 0.03
CA GLU A 258 -2.52 19.04 -0.06
C GLU A 258 -1.22 19.03 0.76
N ILE A 259 -1.23 18.43 1.96
CA ILE A 259 -0.02 18.24 2.78
C ILE A 259 0.99 17.36 2.05
N LEU A 260 0.55 16.25 1.47
CA LEU A 260 1.42 15.34 0.71
C LEU A 260 2.07 16.06 -0.47
N GLU A 261 1.29 16.81 -1.25
CA GLU A 261 1.77 17.49 -2.46
C GLU A 261 2.72 18.66 -2.13
N ARG A 262 2.34 19.49 -1.16
CA ARG A 262 3.09 20.72 -0.83
C ARG A 262 4.25 20.48 0.12
N ALA A 263 4.19 19.41 0.92
CA ALA A 263 5.15 19.10 1.97
C ALA A 263 5.47 20.32 2.88
N PRO A 264 4.45 21.02 3.43
CA PRO A 264 4.70 22.25 4.17
C PRO A 264 5.41 21.96 5.49
N THR A 265 6.18 22.93 5.97
CA THR A 265 6.61 22.95 7.37
C THR A 265 5.48 23.49 8.24
N ILE A 266 5.07 22.73 9.26
CA ILE A 266 4.00 23.14 10.18
C ILE A 266 4.63 23.53 11.52
N ASP A 267 4.62 24.83 11.81
CA ASP A 267 4.96 25.32 13.14
C ASP A 267 3.86 24.92 14.14
N SER A 268 4.21 24.08 15.11
CA SER A 268 3.25 23.53 16.07
C SER A 268 2.58 24.59 16.94
N SER A 269 3.29 25.69 17.25
CA SER A 269 2.80 26.77 18.09
C SER A 269 1.81 27.65 17.33
N ALA A 270 2.16 28.04 16.11
CA ALA A 270 1.28 28.78 15.21
C ALA A 270 0.03 27.97 14.86
N ALA A 271 0.19 26.67 14.55
CA ALA A 271 -0.93 25.78 14.31
C ALA A 271 -1.86 25.68 15.52
N SER A 272 -1.30 25.48 16.72
CA SER A 272 -2.08 25.41 17.97
C SER A 272 -2.82 26.71 18.25
N PHE A 273 -2.19 27.86 18.01
CA PHE A 273 -2.83 29.16 18.17
C PHE A 273 -4.01 29.35 17.22
N ILE A 274 -3.81 29.07 15.91
CA ILE A 274 -4.87 29.21 14.90
C ILE A 274 -6.03 28.25 15.17
N LEU A 275 -5.73 26.99 15.49
CA LEU A 275 -6.74 25.99 15.86
C LEU A 275 -7.50 26.43 17.12
N GLY A 276 -6.81 27.01 18.10
CA GLY A 276 -7.43 27.60 19.28
C GLY A 276 -8.40 28.73 18.92
N GLN A 277 -8.02 29.69 18.07
CA GLN A 277 -8.94 30.76 17.66
C GLN A 277 -10.17 30.22 16.93
N ARG A 278 -9.99 29.25 16.02
CA ARG A 278 -11.11 28.61 15.32
C ARG A 278 -12.03 27.85 16.26
N ALA A 279 -11.48 27.14 17.24
CA ALA A 279 -12.26 26.45 18.26
C ALA A 279 -13.11 27.44 19.08
N LYS A 280 -12.58 28.63 19.43
CA LYS A 280 -13.37 29.67 20.13
C LYS A 280 -14.56 30.13 19.29
N VAL A 281 -14.33 30.41 18.01
CA VAL A 281 -15.40 30.84 17.07
C VAL A 281 -16.46 29.75 16.92
N ALA A 282 -16.06 28.48 16.90
CA ALA A 282 -16.96 27.33 16.87
C ALA A 282 -17.58 26.98 18.24
N ASN A 283 -17.38 27.82 19.27
CA ASN A 283 -17.82 27.60 20.65
C ASN A 283 -17.36 26.27 21.28
N LEU A 284 -16.21 25.76 20.84
CA LEU A 284 -15.57 24.55 21.36
C LEU A 284 -14.65 24.85 22.55
N ARG A 285 -14.52 23.88 23.46
CA ARG A 285 -13.62 23.95 24.62
C ARG A 285 -12.17 23.71 24.20
N ILE A 286 -11.26 24.56 24.70
CA ILE A 286 -9.81 24.50 24.43
C ILE A 286 -9.01 24.15 25.69
N SER A 287 -9.49 24.55 26.87
CA SER A 287 -8.89 24.24 28.16
C SER A 287 -9.40 22.93 28.75
N GLY A 288 -8.63 22.36 29.70
CA GLY A 288 -9.06 21.18 30.45
C GLY A 288 -10.31 21.41 31.33
N ALA A 289 -10.52 22.64 31.79
CA ALA A 289 -11.69 23.04 32.58
C ALA A 289 -12.76 23.71 31.70
N GLY A 290 -14.04 23.47 32.02
CA GLY A 290 -15.21 24.14 31.41
C GLY A 290 -16.33 23.17 30.99
N SER A 291 -17.53 23.69 30.75
CA SER A 291 -18.73 22.90 30.40
C SER A 291 -18.99 22.76 28.89
N ARG A 292 -18.23 23.46 28.03
CA ARG A 292 -18.41 23.40 26.57
C ARG A 292 -17.92 22.07 26.00
N THR A 293 -18.51 21.65 24.88
CA THR A 293 -18.11 20.45 24.11
C THR A 293 -16.66 20.57 23.65
N THR A 294 -15.86 19.51 23.82
CA THR A 294 -14.50 19.46 23.28
C THR A 294 -14.50 19.14 21.79
N LEU A 295 -13.42 19.49 21.09
CA LEU A 295 -13.22 19.06 19.71
C LEU A 295 -13.30 17.53 19.56
N SER A 296 -12.72 16.78 20.51
CA SER A 296 -12.79 15.31 20.51
C SER A 296 -14.22 14.79 20.61
N THR A 297 -15.04 15.36 21.49
CA THR A 297 -16.46 14.98 21.65
C THR A 297 -17.24 15.29 20.38
N HIS A 298 -17.08 16.50 19.84
CA HIS A 298 -17.73 16.90 18.61
C HIS A 298 -17.39 15.99 17.42
N ILE A 299 -16.12 15.59 17.29
CA ILE A 299 -15.69 14.65 16.25
C ILE A 299 -16.31 13.27 16.49
N MET A 300 -16.29 12.73 17.72
CA MET A 300 -16.89 11.42 18.04
C MET A 300 -18.39 11.35 17.76
N GLU A 301 -19.11 12.46 17.93
CA GLU A 301 -20.53 12.58 17.62
C GLU A 301 -20.81 12.68 16.12
N THR A 302 -19.82 13.12 15.33
CA THR A 302 -20.03 13.42 13.91
C THR A 302 -19.50 12.36 12.97
N VAL A 303 -18.33 11.77 13.23
CA VAL A 303 -17.68 10.80 12.33
C VAL A 303 -17.74 9.37 12.88
N PRO A 304 -17.71 8.32 12.03
CA PRO A 304 -17.78 6.94 12.48
C PRO A 304 -16.64 6.58 13.45
N LEU A 305 -16.97 5.92 14.56
CA LEU A 305 -15.98 5.46 15.54
C LEU A 305 -14.91 4.56 14.91
N ALA A 306 -15.30 3.68 13.99
CA ALA A 306 -14.37 2.81 13.26
C ALA A 306 -13.28 3.61 12.53
N TRP A 307 -13.66 4.72 11.89
CA TRP A 307 -12.71 5.62 11.21
C TRP A 307 -11.73 6.24 12.21
N LEU A 308 -12.21 6.67 13.38
CA LEU A 308 -11.36 7.26 14.42
C LEU A 308 -10.37 6.25 15.00
N GLN A 309 -10.82 5.03 15.27
CA GLN A 309 -9.98 3.95 15.78
C GLN A 309 -8.90 3.54 14.78
N GLU A 310 -9.23 3.50 13.49
CA GLU A 310 -8.26 3.19 12.45
C GLU A 310 -7.27 4.32 12.21
N THR A 311 -7.75 5.57 12.13
CA THR A 311 -6.92 6.75 11.82
C THR A 311 -6.03 7.13 13.00
N PHE A 312 -6.54 7.00 14.22
CA PHE A 312 -5.88 7.40 15.46
C PHE A 312 -5.85 6.25 16.48
N PRO A 313 -5.16 5.13 16.17
CA PRO A 313 -5.22 3.90 16.97
C PRO A 313 -4.61 4.02 18.36
N ARG A 314 -3.88 5.11 18.63
CA ARG A 314 -3.25 5.39 19.94
C ARG A 314 -4.13 6.25 20.85
N VAL A 315 -5.23 6.81 20.31
CA VAL A 315 -6.19 7.58 21.10
C VAL A 315 -7.24 6.61 21.61
N ARG A 316 -7.52 6.66 22.91
CA ARG A 316 -8.64 5.91 23.50
C ARG A 316 -9.93 6.68 23.23
N TRP A 317 -10.65 6.25 22.21
CA TRP A 317 -11.99 6.75 21.91
C TRP A 317 -12.99 6.04 22.82
N CYS A 318 -13.50 6.72 23.84
CA CYS A 318 -14.59 6.22 24.68
C CYS A 318 -15.90 6.79 24.12
N GLN A 319 -16.86 5.92 23.82
CA GLN A 319 -18.24 6.37 23.64
C GLN A 319 -18.74 6.85 25.00
N LEU A 320 -19.22 8.09 25.04
CA LEU A 320 -19.92 8.66 26.19
C LEU A 320 -21.32 8.08 26.29
#